data_AF-A0A7V0JJF9-F1
#
_entry.id   AF-A0A7V0JJF9-F1
#
_cell.length_a   1.000
_cell.length_b   1.000
_cell.length_c   1.000
_cell.angle_alpha   90.00
_cell.angle_beta   90.00
_cell.angle_gamma   90.00
#
_symmetry.space_group_name_H-M   'P 1'
#
loop_
_entity.id
_entity.type
_entity.pdbx_description
1 polymer ?
#
loop_
_entity_poly.entity_id
_entity_poly.type
_entity_poly.pdbx_seq_one_letter_code
_entity_poly.pdbx_strand_id
1 'polypeptide(L)' 'MPEIYADLGEIAVGIKPGREKKEEKIICANLGLAMDDMATAIKIYKKAVENNIGTWLDL' A
#
# COMPACT_ATOMS: atom_id res chain seq x y z
N MET A 1 18.40 -0.53 17.58
CA MET A 1 17.33 -0.90 16.64
C MET A 1 17.96 -1.80 15.59
N PRO A 2 17.35 -2.94 15.21
CA PRO A 2 17.91 -3.79 14.16
C PRO A 2 18.02 -3.01 12.83
N GLU A 3 18.90 -3.48 11.96
CA GLU A 3 19.08 -2.89 10.64
C GLU A 3 17.81 -3.06 9.78
N ILE A 4 17.50 -2.05 8.95
CA ILE A 4 16.36 -2.12 8.05
C ILE A 4 16.72 -3.01 6.87
N TYR A 5 16.02 -4.13 6.76
CA TYR A 5 16.25 -5.13 5.71
C TYR A 5 15.80 -4.65 4.31
N ALA A 6 14.58 -4.13 4.20
CA ALA A 6 13.98 -3.73 2.95
C ALA A 6 12.88 -2.69 3.12
N ASP A 7 12.64 -1.90 2.08
CA ASP A 7 11.37 -1.22 1.88
C ASP A 7 10.30 -2.21 1.37
N LEU A 8 9.02 -1.95 1.65
CA LEU A 8 7.91 -2.78 1.17
C LEU A 8 7.89 -2.86 -0.36
N GLY A 9 8.23 -1.77 -1.05
CA GLY A 9 8.30 -1.72 -2.51
C GLY A 9 9.29 -2.72 -3.08
N GLU A 10 10.48 -2.85 -2.48
CA GLU A 10 11.53 -3.78 -2.92
C GLU A 10 11.06 -5.24 -2.86
N ILE A 11 10.30 -5.60 -1.83
CA ILE A 11 9.70 -6.94 -1.69
C ILE A 11 8.56 -7.11 -2.68
N ALA A 12 7.68 -6.12 -2.82
CA ALA A 12 6.51 -6.18 -3.68
C ALA A 12 6.86 -6.38 -5.17
N VAL A 13 7.95 -5.77 -5.64
CA VAL A 13 8.44 -5.95 -7.02
C VAL A 13 9.42 -7.12 -7.18
N GLY A 14 9.70 -7.87 -6.12
CA GLY A 14 10.57 -9.05 -6.15
C GLY A 14 12.06 -8.76 -6.23
N ILE A 15 12.50 -7.52 -5.94
CA ILE A 15 13.93 -7.17 -5.86
C ILE A 15 14.59 -7.83 -4.65
N LYS A 16 13.88 -7.92 -3.52
CA LYS A 16 14.32 -8.64 -2.32
C LYS A 16 13.31 -9.71 -1.93
N PRO A 17 13.76 -10.89 -1.44
CA PRO A 17 12.84 -11.89 -0.96
C PRO A 17 12.11 -11.42 0.30
N GLY A 18 10.87 -11.86 0.45
CA GLY A 18 10.11 -11.73 1.68
C GLY A 18 10.56 -12.75 2.72
N ARG A 19 9.60 -13.42 3.37
CA ARG A 19 9.89 -14.56 4.25
C ARG A 19 10.49 -15.72 3.45
N GLU A 20 11.61 -16.27 3.93
CA GLU A 20 12.27 -17.43 3.32
C GLU A 20 12.17 -18.68 4.21
N LYS A 21 12.00 -18.51 5.53
CA LYS A 21 11.93 -19.61 6.50
C LYS A 21 10.80 -19.44 7.52
N LYS A 22 10.33 -20.56 8.06
CA LYS A 22 9.19 -20.58 8.99
C LYS A 22 9.54 -19.94 10.35
N GLU A 23 10.79 -20.04 10.75
CA GLU A 23 11.29 -19.61 12.07
C GLU A 23 11.59 -18.10 12.13
N GLU A 24 11.61 -17.42 10.98
CA GLU A 24 11.90 -15.99 10.90
C GLU A 24 10.85 -15.15 11.65
N LYS A 25 11.33 -14.19 12.44
CA LYS A 25 10.51 -13.15 13.05
C LYS A 25 10.69 -11.87 12.26
N ILE A 26 9.62 -11.43 11.60
CA ILE A 26 9.62 -10.23 10.74
C ILE A 26 8.77 -9.18 11.42
N ILE A 27 9.30 -7.97 11.52
CA ILE A 27 8.58 -6.80 12.00
C ILE A 27 8.48 -5.83 10.82
N CYS A 28 7.26 -5.44 10.48
CA CYS A 28 7.00 -4.34 9.56
C CYS A 28 6.61 -3.10 10.38
N ALA A 29 7.19 -1.95 10.04
CA ALA A 29 6.84 -0.67 10.63
C ALA A 29 6.21 0.22 9.55
N ASN A 30 4.95 -0.05 9.24
CA ASN A 30 4.17 0.74 8.30
C ASN A 30 3.75 2.07 8.96
N LEU A 31 4.40 3.15 8.55
CA LEU A 31 4.13 4.52 9.03
C LEU A 31 3.02 5.22 8.23
N GLY A 32 2.57 4.60 7.13
CA GLY A 32 1.62 5.18 6.18
C GLY A 32 2.31 6.11 5.19
N LEU A 33 2.09 5.88 3.90
CA LEU A 33 2.51 6.79 2.84
C LEU A 33 1.26 7.34 2.14
N ALA A 34 1.23 8.64 1.85
CA ALA A 34 0.12 9.25 1.11
C ALA A 34 -0.13 8.59 -0.26
N MET A 35 0.88 7.91 -0.80
CA MET A 35 0.75 7.12 -2.03
C MET A 35 -0.21 5.93 -1.85
N ASP A 36 -0.25 5.30 -0.67
CA ASP A 36 -1.15 4.19 -0.37
C ASP A 36 -2.62 4.65 -0.43
N ASP A 37 -2.89 5.84 0.10
CA ASP A 37 -4.19 6.49 0.03
C ASP A 37 -4.58 6.77 -1.42
N MET A 38 -3.69 7.39 -2.21
CA MET A 38 -3.99 7.75 -3.60
C MET A 38 -4.14 6.54 -4.51
N ALA A 39 -3.37 5.47 -4.29
CA ALA A 39 -3.52 4.20 -5.02
C ALA A 39 -4.91 3.57 -4.81
N THR A 40 -5.52 3.80 -3.65
CA THR A 40 -6.84 3.30 -3.28
C THR A 40 -7.95 4.26 -3.70
N ALA A 41 -7.83 5.55 -3.37
CA ALA A 41 -8.84 6.57 -3.58
C ALA A 41 -9.21 6.72 -5.06
N ILE A 42 -8.24 6.70 -5.97
CA ILE A 42 -8.49 6.81 -7.41
C ILE A 42 -9.36 5.64 -7.91
N LYS A 43 -9.10 4.43 -7.45
CA LYS A 43 -9.88 3.23 -7.85
C LYS A 43 -11.31 3.32 -7.34
N ILE A 44 -11.49 3.72 -6.08
CA ILE A 44 -12.80 3.89 -5.46
C ILE A 44 -13.57 5.00 -6.19
N TYR A 45 -12.95 6.14 -6.42
CA TYR A 45 -13.56 7.27 -7.12
C TYR A 45 -14.03 6.89 -8.53
N LYS A 46 -13.16 6.27 -9.34
CA LYS A 46 -13.54 5.81 -10.70
C LYS A 46 -14.74 4.88 -10.66
N LYS A 47 -14.72 3.90 -9.75
CA LYS A 47 -15.84 2.96 -9.58
C LYS A 47 -17.11 3.64 -9.10
N ALA A 48 -17.03 4.65 -8.23
CA ALA A 48 -18.18 5.42 -7.78
C ALA A 48 -18.82 6.20 -8.94
N VAL A 49 -18.00 6.85 -9.78
CA VAL A 49 -18.46 7.55 -10.98
C VAL A 49 -19.16 6.58 -11.94
N GLU A 50 -18.55 5.44 -12.24
CA GLU A 50 -19.14 4.41 -13.13
C GLU A 50 -20.49 3.88 -12.64
N ASN A 51 -20.69 3.83 -11.31
CA ASN A 51 -21.92 3.33 -10.69
C ASN A 51 -22.91 4.44 -10.28
N ASN A 52 -22.66 5.71 -10.66
CA ASN A 52 -23.47 6.87 -10.26
C ASN A 52 -23.65 6.99 -8.73
N ILE A 53 -22.57 6.76 -7.96
CA ILE A 53 -22.55 6.86 -6.50
C ILE A 53 -21.87 8.17 -6.08
N GLY A 54 -22.52 8.93 -5.20
CA GLY A 54 -21.99 10.16 -4.59
C GLY A 54 -22.79 11.41 -4.96
N THR A 55 -22.25 12.58 -4.60
CA THR A 55 -22.87 13.89 -4.84
C THR A 55 -21.83 14.85 -5.38
N TRP A 56 -22.13 15.51 -6.50
CA TRP A 56 -21.31 16.62 -6.99
C TRP A 56 -21.53 17.86 -6.13
N LEU A 57 -20.44 18.55 -5.81
CA LEU A 57 -20.44 19.81 -5.07
C LEU A 57 -19.84 20.90 -5.95
N ASP A 58 -20.35 22.12 -5.82
CA ASP A 58 -19.72 23.29 -6.41
C ASP A 58 -18.37 23.54 -5.72
N LEU A 59 -17.37 24.00 -6.49
CA LEU A 59 -16.02 24.28 -6.00
C LEU A 59 -15.89 25.69 -5.42
#